data_AF-A0A535XIF3-F1
#
_entry.id   AF-A0A535XIF3-F1
#
_cell.length_a   1.000
_cell.length_b   1.000
_cell.length_c   1.000
_cell.angle_alpha   90.00
_cell.angle_beta   90.00
_cell.angle_gamma   90.00
#
_symmetry.space_group_name_H-M   'P 1'
#
loop_
_entity.id
_entity.type
_entity.pdbx_description
1 polymer ?
#
loop_
_entity_poly.entity_id
_entity_poly.type
_entity_poly.pdbx_seq_one_letter_code
_entity_poly.pdbx_strand_id
1 'polypeptide(L)'
;MYPGGAMVDGGLLAPGDPLPENAGPGGRRPDWLKVRVGAGATYAGLKQLIHGEDLHTVCEEARCPNMGECWTLGTATFMILGS
;
A
#
# COMPACT_ATOMS: atom_id res chain seq x y z
N MET A 1 -20.81 12.98 -8.13
CA MET A 1 -20.55 13.37 -6.73
C MET A 1 -21.34 12.43 -5.83
N TYR A 2 -20.83 11.22 -5.57
CA TYR A 2 -21.52 10.28 -4.67
C TYR A 2 -21.28 10.73 -3.23
N PRO A 3 -22.31 10.79 -2.37
CA PRO A 3 -22.11 11.14 -0.97
C PRO A 3 -21.40 9.96 -0.31
N GLY A 4 -20.16 10.18 0.12
CA GLY A 4 -19.33 9.18 0.79
C GLY A 4 -19.80 8.92 2.22
N GLY A 5 -20.89 8.17 2.37
CA GLY A 5 -21.25 7.59 3.66
C GLY A 5 -20.51 6.27 3.87
N ALA A 6 -19.81 6.13 4.99
CA ALA A 6 -19.27 4.84 5.41
C ALA A 6 -20.43 3.95 5.89
N MET A 7 -20.62 2.78 5.27
CA MET A 7 -21.58 1.79 5.76
C MET A 7 -20.91 0.98 6.87
N VAL A 8 -21.52 0.92 8.06
CA VAL A 8 -21.05 0.11 9.20
C VAL A 8 -22.22 -0.75 9.71
N ASP A 9 -21.97 -2.04 9.98
CA ASP A 9 -22.96 -2.99 10.52
C ASP A 9 -24.33 -3.00 9.79
N GLY A 10 -24.31 -2.84 8.46
CA GLY A 10 -25.52 -2.83 7.62
C GLY A 10 -26.33 -1.53 7.65
N GLY A 11 -25.82 -0.47 8.29
CA GLY A 11 -26.41 0.88 8.31
C GLY A 11 -25.47 1.94 7.71
N LEU A 12 -26.04 3.02 7.18
CA LEU A 12 -25.28 4.22 6.80
C LEU A 12 -24.94 5.01 8.07
N LEU A 13 -23.68 5.36 8.30
CA LEU A 13 -23.29 6.23 9.42
C LEU A 13 -24.14 7.52 9.40
N ALA A 14 -24.83 7.84 10.49
CA ALA A 14 -25.56 9.09 10.60
C ALA A 14 -24.58 10.24 10.90
N PRO A 15 -24.88 11.49 10.47
CA PRO A 15 -24.10 12.65 10.88
C PRO A 15 -24.10 12.78 12.41
N GLY A 16 -22.93 12.59 13.04
CA GLY A 16 -22.76 12.69 14.49
C GLY A 16 -22.43 11.37 15.20
N ASP A 17 -22.49 10.23 14.52
CA ASP A 17 -22.06 8.96 15.09
C ASP A 17 -20.53 8.92 15.28
N PRO A 18 -20.02 8.34 16.37
CA PRO A 18 -18.58 8.12 16.52
C PRO A 18 -18.08 7.16 15.43
N LEU A 19 -17.08 7.60 14.66
CA LEU A 19 -16.39 6.71 13.72
C LEU A 19 -15.84 5.50 14.49
N PRO A 20 -15.98 4.26 14.00
CA PRO A 20 -15.33 3.14 14.64
C PRO A 20 -13.82 3.41 14.68
N GLU A 21 -13.14 2.90 15.71
CA GLU A 21 -11.73 3.20 16.04
C GLU A 21 -10.77 3.06 14.84
N ASN A 22 -11.16 2.29 13.82
CA ASN A 22 -10.38 2.01 12.62
C ASN A 22 -10.89 2.66 11.31
N ALA A 23 -11.93 3.50 11.34
CA ALA A 23 -12.52 4.12 10.14
C ALA A 23 -11.87 5.42 9.68
N GLY A 24 -11.01 6.04 10.50
CA GLY A 24 -10.35 7.29 10.16
C GLY A 24 -9.04 7.10 9.37
N PRO A 25 -8.61 8.10 8.58
CA PRO A 25 -7.21 8.23 8.19
C PRO A 25 -6.35 8.25 9.45
N GLY A 26 -5.58 7.19 9.70
CA GLY A 26 -4.80 6.99 10.93
C GLY A 26 -5.33 5.91 11.88
N GLY A 27 -6.50 5.33 11.61
CA GLY A 27 -7.00 4.13 12.30
C GLY A 27 -6.06 2.94 12.08
N ARG A 28 -6.00 2.03 13.07
CA ARG A 28 -5.15 0.83 12.95
C ARG A 28 -5.71 -0.05 11.84
N ARG A 29 -4.87 -0.37 10.85
CA ARG A 29 -5.25 -1.32 9.79
C ARG A 29 -5.63 -2.66 10.43
N PRO A 30 -6.69 -3.33 9.96
CA PRO A 30 -7.06 -4.65 10.45
C PRO A 30 -5.96 -5.67 10.13
N ASP A 31 -5.87 -6.75 10.92
CA ASP A 31 -4.77 -7.70 10.82
C ASP A 31 -4.71 -8.42 9.46
N TRP A 32 -5.86 -8.70 8.84
CA TRP A 32 -5.94 -9.33 7.51
C TRP A 32 -5.38 -8.45 6.37
N LEU A 33 -5.27 -7.14 6.57
CA LEU A 33 -4.72 -6.20 5.58
C LEU A 33 -3.22 -5.95 5.76
N LYS A 34 -2.62 -6.47 6.83
CA LYS A 34 -1.19 -6.32 7.10
C LYS A 34 -0.41 -7.40 6.35
N VAL A 35 0.71 -6.97 5.79
CA VAL A 35 1.63 -7.84 5.04
C VAL A 35 3.03 -7.71 5.64
N ARG A 36 3.87 -8.74 5.43
CA ARG A 36 5.28 -8.68 5.79
C ARG A 36 6.07 -8.04 4.65
N VAL A 37 7.07 -7.23 5.00
CA VAL A 37 8.00 -6.66 4.02
C VAL A 37 8.88 -7.78 3.47
N GLY A 38 9.16 -7.73 2.16
CA GLY A 38 9.94 -8.75 1.46
C GLY A 38 11.38 -8.87 1.96
N ALA A 39 11.94 -10.07 1.82
CA ALA A 39 13.31 -10.42 2.18
C ALA A 39 13.86 -11.44 1.17
N GLY A 40 15.19 -11.53 1.08
CA GLY A 40 15.87 -12.50 0.23
C GLY A 40 16.79 -11.88 -0.82
N ALA A 41 17.59 -12.72 -1.48
CA ALA A 41 18.62 -12.28 -2.41
C ALA A 41 18.04 -11.59 -3.66
N THR A 42 16.96 -12.11 -4.25
CA THR A 42 16.30 -11.49 -5.42
C THR A 42 15.74 -10.12 -5.10
N TYR A 43 15.06 -9.99 -3.95
CA TYR A 43 14.56 -8.71 -3.46
C TYR A 43 15.70 -7.69 -3.31
N ALA A 44 16.81 -8.09 -2.66
CA ALA A 44 17.96 -7.23 -2.43
C ALA A 44 18.66 -6.84 -3.74
N GLY A 45 18.82 -7.79 -4.67
CA GLY A 45 19.43 -7.56 -5.97
C GLY A 45 18.60 -6.62 -6.85
N LEU A 46 17.28 -6.82 -6.90
CA LEU A 46 16.39 -5.93 -7.65
C LEU A 46 16.37 -4.52 -7.03
N LYS A 47 16.35 -4.42 -5.70
CA LYS A 47 16.48 -3.13 -5.00
C LYS A 47 17.77 -2.40 -5.36
N GLN A 48 18.91 -3.11 -5.31
CA GLN A 48 20.21 -2.56 -5.65
C GLN A 48 20.27 -2.11 -7.12
N LEU A 49 19.69 -2.89 -8.04
CA LEU A 49 19.63 -2.54 -9.45
C LEU A 49 18.81 -1.28 -9.68
N ILE A 50 17.59 -1.21 -9.14
CA ILE A 50 16.70 -0.05 -9.29
C ILE A 50 17.37 1.21 -8.75
N HIS A 51 17.97 1.14 -7.55
CA HIS A 51 18.62 2.28 -6.91
C HIS A 51 19.95 2.65 -7.59
N GLY A 52 20.68 1.66 -8.13
CA GLY A 52 21.93 1.86 -8.84
C GLY A 52 21.76 2.53 -10.20
N GLU A 53 20.61 2.31 -10.85
CA GLU A 53 20.26 2.88 -12.16
C GLU A 53 19.38 4.14 -12.06
N ASP A 54 19.15 4.67 -10.85
CA ASP A 54 18.32 5.86 -10.60
C ASP A 54 16.91 5.74 -11.20
N LEU A 55 16.28 4.56 -11.06
CA LEU A 55 14.95 4.27 -11.59
C LEU A 55 13.86 4.44 -10.55
N HIS A 56 12.75 5.05 -10.94
CA HIS A 56 11.57 5.22 -10.07
C HIS A 56 10.55 4.10 -10.30
N THR A 57 9.93 3.61 -9.22
CA THR A 57 8.88 2.58 -9.29
C THR A 57 7.65 2.98 -8.49
N VAL A 58 6.46 2.62 -9.00
CA VAL A 58 5.21 2.78 -8.23
C VAL A 58 5.22 1.91 -6.96
N CYS A 59 6.02 0.85 -6.94
CA CYS A 59 6.20 -0.02 -5.79
C CYS A 59 6.69 0.77 -4.56
N GLU A 60 7.69 1.62 -4.74
CA GLU A 60 8.26 2.44 -3.67
C GLU A 60 7.44 3.71 -3.42
N GLU A 61 7.10 4.47 -4.47
CA GLU A 61 6.39 5.76 -4.35
C GLU A 61 5.03 5.62 -3.67
N ALA A 62 4.27 4.56 -4.00
CA ALA A 62 2.96 4.30 -3.42
C ALA A 62 3.03 3.52 -2.09
N ARG A 63 4.22 3.13 -1.62
CA ARG A 63 4.40 2.19 -0.50
C ARG A 63 3.55 0.93 -0.70
N CYS A 64 3.65 0.33 -1.87
CA CYS A 64 2.82 -0.80 -2.27
C CYS A 64 2.99 -1.97 -1.29
N PRO A 65 1.90 -2.51 -0.70
CA PRO A 65 2.00 -3.62 0.25
C PRO A 65 2.60 -4.89 -0.40
N ASN A 66 2.46 -5.04 -1.72
CA ASN A 66 2.92 -6.23 -2.44
C ASN A 66 4.38 -6.13 -2.91
N MET A 67 5.08 -5.02 -2.64
CA MET A 67 6.46 -4.80 -3.09
C MET A 67 7.38 -5.97 -2.72
N GLY A 68 7.21 -6.55 -1.53
CA GLY A 68 8.02 -7.68 -1.08
C GLY A 68 7.84 -8.93 -1.95
N GLU A 69 6.60 -9.27 -2.29
CA GLU A 69 6.29 -10.43 -3.14
C GLU A 69 6.73 -10.19 -4.59
N CYS A 70 6.34 -9.05 -5.18
CA CYS A 70 6.66 -8.72 -6.56
C CYS A 70 8.17 -8.72 -6.80
N TRP A 71 8.96 -8.12 -5.90
CA TRP A 71 10.39 -8.01 -6.07
C TRP A 71 11.14 -9.33 -5.81
N THR A 72 10.64 -10.18 -4.89
CA THR A 72 11.18 -11.55 -4.74
C THR A 72 10.96 -12.38 -6.00
N LEU A 73 9.92 -12.10 -6.77
CA LEU A 73 9.67 -12.67 -8.10
C LEU A 73 10.43 -11.96 -9.23
N GLY A 74 11.28 -10.97 -8.93
CA GLY A 74 12.03 -10.22 -9.95
C GLY A 74 11.17 -9.27 -10.78
N THR A 75 10.00 -8.87 -10.29
CA THR A 75 9.04 -8.03 -11.01
C THR A 75 8.90 -6.65 -10.37
N ALA A 76 8.99 -5.59 -11.16
CA ALA A 76 8.73 -4.21 -10.75
C ALA A 76 7.94 -3.44 -11.82
N THR A 77 7.26 -2.37 -11.41
CA THR A 77 6.55 -1.46 -12.32
C THR A 77 7.15 -0.06 -12.22
N PHE A 78 7.72 0.42 -13.33
CA PHE A 78 8.46 1.66 -13.39
C PHE A 78 7.58 2.88 -13.64
N MET A 79 8.04 4.03 -13.15
CA MET A 79 7.52 5.36 -13.45
C MET A 79 8.52 6.08 -14.35
N ILE A 80 8.13 6.35 -15.60
CA ILE A 80 9.05 6.84 -16.65
C ILE A 80 9.23 8.36 -16.70
N LEU A 81 8.37 9.12 -16.04
CA LEU A 81 8.47 10.58 -15.95
C LEU A 81 8.92 11.04 -14.56
N GLY A 82 9.55 10.14 -13.80
CA GLY A 82 10.00 10.38 -12.44
C GLY A 82 8.88 10.45 -11.40
N SER A 83 9.28 10.84 -10.19
CA SER A 83 8.45 11.10 -9.01
C SER A 83 8.49 12.57 -8.64
#